data_AF-A0AAD7LNJ8-F1
#
_entry.id   AF-A0AAD7LNJ8-F1
#
_cell.length_a   1.000
_cell.length_b   1.000
_cell.length_c   1.000
_cell.angle_alpha   90.00
_cell.angle_beta   90.00
_cell.angle_gamma   90.00
#
_symmetry.space_group_name_H-M   'P 1'
#
loop_
_entity.id
_entity.type
_entity.pdbx_description
1 polymer ?
#
loop_
_entity_poly.entity_id
_entity_poly.type
_entity_poly.pdbx_seq_one_letter_code
_entity_poly.pdbx_strand_id
1 'polypeptide(L)'
;MVDNMEIDFPLDSHHLDPQDRILQRLAQVGVPEEYLDQLQAGLVAFVKDNKTRIPQLVSAILPADEEVVRVFKEAKLGSKKSSVDPTMKNQFHQSMGWIQWLIFEGDPIAALMKLSTITVGQRGVCGAVWGQNDIAYRCRTCEHDPTCAICVPCFENGNHKGHDYFVIYTGGGCCDCGDVTAWKHEGFCSKHKGVEHIQPLPEEFVNSVGPVLNALFSCWKDKLLFVESICPENPRASGYVSEQKKVANELTSVVVEMLLGFCNTSESLLSFIARLLFSSSGLLDILVRAERFLMDFVVGKLHELLLRLLGEPIFKYEFAKVLLAYYPNVVSYAIKESSDLPLKKYPLLSTFSVQIFTVPTLTPRLVKEINLLAMLLGCLGDIFISCVGEDGHLEVARWGNLY
;
A
#
# COMPACT_ATOMS: atom_id res chain seq x y z
N MET A 1 64.20 -17.92 -26.08
CA MET A 1 63.92 -18.06 -24.65
C MET A 1 63.58 -16.68 -24.12
N VAL A 2 62.31 -16.29 -24.23
CA VAL A 2 61.67 -15.26 -23.43
C VAL A 2 60.24 -15.76 -23.25
N ASP A 3 59.92 -16.15 -22.02
CA ASP A 3 58.60 -16.61 -21.60
C ASP A 3 57.60 -15.45 -21.71
N ASN A 4 56.52 -15.67 -22.45
CA ASN A 4 55.30 -14.89 -22.29
C ASN A 4 54.39 -15.65 -21.32
N MET A 5 54.43 -15.25 -20.05
CA MET A 5 53.38 -15.57 -19.08
C MET A 5 52.10 -14.84 -19.51
N GLU A 6 51.13 -15.58 -20.05
CA GLU A 6 49.74 -15.14 -20.08
C GLU A 6 49.25 -15.10 -18.63
N ILE A 7 49.06 -13.88 -18.13
CA ILE A 7 48.39 -13.62 -16.86
C ILE A 7 46.91 -13.81 -17.14
N ASP A 8 46.33 -14.89 -16.61
CA ASP A 8 44.89 -15.09 -16.53
C ASP A 8 44.29 -13.92 -15.72
N PHE A 9 43.60 -13.02 -16.42
CA PHE A 9 42.69 -12.07 -15.79
C PHE A 9 41.45 -12.85 -15.33
N PRO A 10 40.96 -12.65 -14.10
CA PRO A 10 39.76 -13.35 -13.63
C PRO A 10 38.57 -12.94 -14.49
N LEU A 11 37.86 -13.95 -14.98
CA LEU A 11 36.63 -13.85 -15.77
C LEU A 11 35.68 -12.78 -15.18
N ASP A 12 35.28 -11.89 -16.07
CA ASP A 12 34.34 -10.80 -15.88
C ASP A 12 33.17 -11.11 -14.94
N SER A 13 33.01 -10.28 -13.91
CA SER A 13 31.85 -10.23 -13.00
C SER A 13 30.58 -9.69 -13.67
N HIS A 14 30.41 -9.90 -14.97
CA HIS A 14 29.37 -9.30 -15.78
C HIS A 14 28.26 -10.33 -16.06
N HIS A 15 27.08 -10.08 -15.47
CA HIS A 15 25.80 -10.78 -15.66
C HIS A 15 25.52 -12.04 -14.83
N LEU A 16 25.59 -11.93 -13.49
CA LEU A 16 24.89 -12.90 -12.63
C LEU A 16 23.37 -12.76 -12.78
N ASP A 17 22.66 -13.90 -12.89
CA ASP A 17 21.20 -13.97 -12.89
C ASP A 17 20.64 -13.35 -11.59
N PRO A 18 19.45 -12.71 -11.60
CA PRO A 18 18.78 -12.25 -10.39
C PRO A 18 18.76 -13.28 -9.24
N GLN A 19 18.65 -14.58 -9.55
CA GLN A 19 18.66 -15.65 -8.54
C GLN A 19 20.04 -15.79 -7.89
N ASP A 20 21.09 -15.83 -8.69
CA ASP A 20 22.46 -16.03 -8.21
C ASP A 20 22.90 -14.88 -7.31
N ARG A 21 22.43 -13.66 -7.58
CA ARG A 21 22.66 -12.49 -6.71
C ARG A 21 22.01 -12.66 -5.35
N ILE A 22 20.78 -13.19 -5.28
CA ILE A 22 20.11 -13.51 -4.01
C ILE A 22 20.91 -14.58 -3.25
N LEU A 23 21.30 -15.66 -3.93
CA LEU A 23 22.10 -16.75 -3.33
C LEU A 23 23.42 -16.23 -2.77
N GLN A 24 24.13 -15.38 -3.52
CA GLN A 24 25.37 -14.77 -3.08
C GLN A 24 25.19 -13.92 -1.82
N ARG A 25 24.15 -13.09 -1.76
CA ARG A 25 23.84 -12.28 -0.56
C ARG A 25 23.44 -13.15 0.64
N LEU A 26 22.70 -14.24 0.41
CA LEU A 26 22.34 -15.21 1.45
C LEU A 26 23.59 -15.93 1.99
N ALA A 27 24.53 -16.32 1.12
CA ALA A 27 25.81 -16.90 1.54
C ALA A 27 26.62 -15.91 2.39
N GLN A 28 26.67 -14.63 2.00
CA GLN A 28 27.38 -13.57 2.74
C GLN A 28 26.81 -13.36 4.15
N VAL A 29 25.50 -13.52 4.33
CA VAL A 29 24.88 -13.46 5.67
C VAL A 29 24.95 -14.78 6.43
N GLY A 30 25.63 -15.80 5.89
CA GLY A 30 25.95 -17.05 6.57
C GLY A 30 24.85 -18.12 6.46
N VAL A 31 24.16 -18.21 5.33
CA VAL A 31 23.34 -19.38 4.98
C VAL A 31 24.26 -20.45 4.40
N PRO A 32 24.30 -21.68 4.96
CA PRO A 32 25.18 -22.74 4.45
C PRO A 32 24.80 -23.19 3.03
N GLU A 33 25.80 -23.60 2.26
CA GLU A 33 25.67 -23.99 0.84
C GLU A 33 24.65 -25.11 0.62
N GLU A 34 24.59 -26.10 1.52
CA GLU A 34 23.62 -27.20 1.49
C GLU A 34 22.14 -26.75 1.47
N TYR A 35 21.84 -25.57 2.03
CA TYR A 35 20.50 -24.97 1.97
C TYR A 35 20.34 -24.11 0.72
N LEU A 36 21.40 -23.47 0.24
CA LEU A 36 21.36 -22.63 -0.96
C LEU A 36 21.14 -23.46 -2.23
N ASP A 37 21.72 -24.66 -2.29
CA ASP A 37 21.55 -25.61 -3.41
C ASP A 37 20.09 -26.05 -3.61
N GLN A 38 19.29 -26.01 -2.53
CA GLN A 38 17.86 -26.33 -2.53
C GLN A 38 16.97 -25.10 -2.74
N LEU A 39 17.55 -23.96 -3.09
CA LEU A 39 16.88 -22.70 -3.40
C LEU A 39 15.90 -22.24 -2.30
N GLN A 40 14.67 -21.87 -2.66
CA GLN A 40 13.66 -21.38 -1.71
C GLN A 40 13.31 -22.42 -0.64
N ALA A 41 13.22 -23.70 -1.02
CA ALA A 41 12.88 -24.78 -0.10
C ALA A 41 13.97 -24.98 0.96
N GLY A 42 15.24 -24.91 0.57
CA GLY A 42 16.35 -24.97 1.51
C GLY A 42 16.40 -23.76 2.42
N LEU A 43 16.14 -22.55 1.91
CA LEU A 43 16.06 -21.36 2.76
C LEU A 43 14.93 -21.46 3.80
N VAL A 44 13.77 -22.01 3.41
CA VAL A 44 12.68 -22.29 4.36
C VAL A 44 13.12 -23.29 5.43
N ALA A 45 13.80 -24.38 5.04
CA ALA A 45 14.32 -25.36 5.99
C ALA A 45 15.30 -24.73 6.98
N PHE A 46 16.20 -23.89 6.50
CA PHE A 46 17.14 -23.14 7.33
C PHE A 46 16.45 -22.21 8.33
N VAL A 47 15.41 -21.49 7.90
CA VAL A 47 14.69 -20.53 8.75
C VAL A 47 13.91 -21.20 9.89
N LYS A 48 13.43 -22.44 9.70
CA LYS A 48 12.69 -23.16 10.74
C LYS A 48 13.46 -23.27 12.06
N ASP A 49 14.77 -23.50 11.98
CA ASP A 49 15.66 -23.58 13.14
C ASP A 49 16.34 -22.24 13.48
N ASN A 50 16.15 -21.20 12.66
CA ASN A 50 16.85 -19.92 12.75
C ASN A 50 15.91 -18.70 12.69
N LYS A 51 14.72 -18.79 13.30
CA LYS A 51 13.68 -17.74 13.19
C LYS A 51 14.13 -16.32 13.59
N THR A 52 15.10 -16.19 14.49
CA THR A 52 15.66 -14.90 14.89
C THR A 52 16.44 -14.19 13.77
N ARG A 53 16.87 -14.92 12.74
CA ARG A 53 17.61 -14.39 11.59
C ARG A 53 16.71 -13.86 10.47
N ILE A 54 15.38 -14.01 10.58
CA ILE A 54 14.42 -13.56 9.57
C ILE A 54 14.66 -12.11 9.10
N PRO A 55 14.89 -11.11 9.98
CA PRO A 55 15.15 -9.74 9.53
C PRO A 55 16.38 -9.62 8.63
N GLN A 56 17.47 -10.30 9.00
CA GLN A 56 18.72 -10.30 8.22
C GLN A 56 18.52 -11.00 6.87
N LEU A 57 17.78 -12.11 6.84
CA LEU A 57 17.51 -12.87 5.62
C LEU A 57 16.60 -12.10 4.65
N VAL A 58 15.53 -11.48 5.15
CA VAL A 58 14.66 -10.62 4.33
C VAL A 58 15.45 -9.45 3.74
N SER A 59 16.30 -8.81 4.54
CA SER A 59 17.19 -7.75 4.05
C SER A 59 18.19 -8.25 3.00
N ALA A 60 18.69 -9.49 3.11
CA ALA A 60 19.62 -10.08 2.15
C ALA A 60 18.94 -10.50 0.84
N ILE A 61 17.67 -10.92 0.89
CA ILE A 61 16.88 -11.23 -0.31
C ILE A 61 16.67 -9.98 -1.14
N LEU A 62 16.31 -8.85 -0.51
CA LEU A 62 16.11 -7.59 -1.21
C LEU A 62 17.42 -7.11 -1.88
N PRO A 63 17.36 -6.53 -3.10
CA PRO A 63 18.54 -5.98 -3.78
C PRO A 63 19.19 -4.85 -2.97
N ALA A 64 20.53 -4.84 -2.90
CA ALA A 64 21.28 -3.79 -2.22
C ALA A 64 21.31 -2.49 -3.05
N ASP A 65 21.32 -1.32 -2.39
CA ASP A 65 21.25 -0.01 -3.06
C ASP A 65 22.35 0.20 -4.11
N GLU A 66 23.56 -0.28 -3.86
CA GLU A 66 24.69 -0.18 -4.80
C GLU A 66 24.51 -1.04 -6.05
N GLU A 67 23.82 -2.17 -5.92
CA GLU A 67 23.50 -3.07 -7.04
C GLU A 67 22.41 -2.46 -7.92
N VAL A 68 21.38 -1.90 -7.29
CA VAL A 68 20.26 -1.25 -7.99
C VAL A 68 20.73 -0.01 -8.74
N VAL A 69 21.62 0.79 -8.14
CA VAL A 69 22.24 1.95 -8.81
C VAL A 69 23.12 1.53 -10.00
N ARG A 70 23.77 0.36 -9.95
CA ARG A 70 24.56 -0.18 -11.07
C ARG A 70 23.67 -0.58 -12.25
N VAL A 71 22.57 -1.29 -12.00
CA VAL A 71 21.59 -1.66 -13.04
C VAL A 71 21.08 -0.42 -13.78
N PHE A 72 20.80 0.67 -13.07
CA PHE A 72 20.38 1.92 -13.71
C PHE A 72 21.43 2.59 -14.59
N LYS A 73 22.71 2.47 -14.24
CA LYS A 73 23.79 3.00 -15.09
C LYS A 73 23.90 2.20 -16.38
N GLU A 74 23.77 0.88 -16.29
CA GLU A 74 23.83 -0.04 -17.43
C GLU A 74 22.64 0.14 -18.38
N ALA A 75 21.41 0.27 -17.85
CA ALA A 75 20.21 0.46 -18.67
C ALA A 75 20.20 1.80 -19.45
N LYS A 76 20.84 2.85 -18.91
CA LYS A 76 20.98 4.16 -19.59
C LYS A 76 21.89 4.11 -20.83
N LEU A 77 22.79 3.13 -20.93
CA LEU A 77 23.63 2.92 -22.10
C LEU A 77 22.87 2.21 -23.25
N GLY A 78 21.68 1.66 -23.00
CA GLY A 78 20.98 0.75 -23.90
C GLY A 78 19.82 1.31 -24.75
N SER A 79 18.97 2.25 -24.29
CA SER A 79 17.90 2.80 -25.15
C SER A 79 17.17 4.04 -24.58
N LYS A 80 16.45 4.74 -25.47
CA LYS A 80 15.70 6.00 -25.28
C LYS A 80 14.48 5.86 -24.36
N LYS A 81 14.26 6.90 -23.54
CA LYS A 81 13.01 7.32 -22.85
C LYS A 81 11.84 6.33 -22.91
N SER A 82 11.74 5.46 -21.90
CA SER A 82 10.46 4.92 -21.40
C SER A 82 10.48 4.81 -19.88
N SER A 83 9.31 4.97 -19.27
CA SER A 83 9.03 4.70 -17.86
C SER A 83 9.16 3.20 -17.58
N VAL A 84 9.84 2.85 -16.48
CA VAL A 84 10.11 1.48 -15.98
C VAL A 84 11.22 0.75 -16.74
N ASP A 85 12.29 0.40 -16.02
CA ASP A 85 13.32 -0.53 -16.49
C ASP A 85 12.87 -1.96 -16.15
N PRO A 86 12.51 -2.80 -17.15
CA PRO A 86 11.99 -4.14 -16.93
C PRO A 86 12.95 -5.04 -16.13
N THR A 87 14.24 -4.73 -16.15
CA THR A 87 15.28 -5.52 -15.47
C THR A 87 15.16 -5.44 -13.95
N MET A 88 14.91 -4.25 -13.39
CA MET A 88 14.81 -4.08 -11.94
C MET A 88 13.49 -4.58 -11.37
N LYS A 89 12.40 -4.34 -12.09
CA LYS A 89 11.09 -4.85 -11.71
C LYS A 89 11.15 -6.37 -11.55
N ASN A 90 11.81 -7.06 -12.48
CA ASN A 90 12.05 -8.51 -12.41
C ASN A 90 12.86 -8.92 -11.17
N GLN A 91 13.90 -8.16 -10.77
CA GLN A 91 14.69 -8.45 -9.57
C GLN A 91 13.85 -8.34 -8.29
N PHE A 92 13.05 -7.29 -8.18
CA PHE A 92 12.15 -7.10 -7.03
C PHE A 92 11.04 -8.15 -7.01
N HIS A 93 10.47 -8.52 -8.16
CA HIS A 93 9.50 -9.62 -8.27
C HIS A 93 10.08 -10.96 -7.84
N GLN A 94 11.31 -11.27 -8.25
CA GLN A 94 11.96 -12.49 -7.81
C GLN A 94 12.21 -12.46 -6.30
N SER A 95 12.65 -11.33 -5.76
CA SER A 95 12.81 -11.13 -4.31
C SER A 95 11.50 -11.38 -3.56
N MET A 96 10.36 -10.87 -4.07
CA MET A 96 9.04 -11.16 -3.51
C MET A 96 8.67 -12.64 -3.61
N GLY A 97 9.13 -13.36 -4.64
CA GLY A 97 8.98 -14.81 -4.74
C GLY A 97 9.67 -15.54 -3.58
N TRP A 98 10.94 -15.22 -3.32
CA TRP A 98 11.70 -15.79 -2.19
C TRP A 98 11.09 -15.42 -0.82
N ILE A 99 10.66 -14.17 -0.65
CA ILE A 99 10.00 -13.71 0.58
C ILE A 99 8.67 -14.44 0.80
N GLN A 100 7.89 -14.68 -0.26
CA GLN A 100 6.63 -15.44 -0.16
C GLN A 100 6.85 -16.88 0.34
N TRP A 101 7.91 -17.55 -0.09
CA TRP A 101 8.26 -18.87 0.46
C TRP A 101 8.55 -18.82 1.96
N LEU A 102 9.21 -17.75 2.44
CA LEU A 102 9.43 -17.54 3.87
C LEU A 102 8.13 -17.22 4.61
N ILE A 103 7.26 -16.37 4.05
CA ILE A 103 5.97 -15.99 4.64
C ILE A 103 5.12 -17.23 4.95
N PHE A 104 5.10 -18.20 4.03
CA PHE A 104 4.26 -19.39 4.16
C PHE A 104 5.01 -20.63 4.63
N GLU A 105 6.30 -20.52 4.97
CA GLU A 105 7.19 -21.65 5.30
C GLU A 105 7.07 -22.83 4.28
N GLY A 106 6.91 -22.51 3.00
CA GLY A 106 6.65 -23.48 1.92
C GLY A 106 6.16 -22.84 0.63
N ASP A 107 5.56 -23.65 -0.26
CA ASP A 107 5.03 -23.15 -1.54
C ASP A 107 3.88 -22.15 -1.31
N PRO A 108 4.03 -20.88 -1.72
CA PRO A 108 3.01 -19.86 -1.52
C PRO A 108 1.71 -20.17 -2.26
N ILE A 109 1.75 -20.83 -3.42
CA ILE A 109 0.53 -21.14 -4.19
C ILE A 109 -0.32 -22.15 -3.41
N ALA A 110 0.30 -23.24 -2.92
CA ALA A 110 -0.37 -24.24 -2.10
C ALA A 110 -0.94 -23.64 -0.80
N ALA A 111 -0.19 -22.77 -0.14
CA ALA A 111 -0.63 -22.09 1.09
C ALA A 111 -1.84 -21.17 0.85
N LEU A 112 -1.80 -20.37 -0.22
CA LEU A 112 -2.89 -19.48 -0.60
C LEU A 112 -4.15 -20.26 -1.03
N MET A 113 -3.99 -21.38 -1.75
CA MET A 113 -5.11 -22.28 -2.03
C MET A 113 -5.73 -22.82 -0.74
N LYS A 114 -4.91 -23.30 0.21
CA LYS A 114 -5.39 -23.75 1.53
C LYS A 114 -6.19 -22.64 2.24
N LEU A 115 -5.66 -21.42 2.30
CA LEU A 115 -6.36 -20.28 2.91
C LEU A 115 -7.67 -19.92 2.20
N SER A 116 -7.69 -19.94 0.86
CA SER A 116 -8.92 -19.65 0.09
C SER A 116 -10.04 -20.64 0.41
N THR A 117 -9.73 -21.94 0.55
CA THR A 117 -10.72 -22.99 0.84
C THR A 117 -11.32 -22.90 2.24
N ILE A 118 -10.54 -22.45 3.23
CA ILE A 118 -11.02 -22.21 4.60
C ILE A 118 -12.09 -21.09 4.62
N THR A 119 -12.01 -20.15 3.68
CA THR A 119 -12.88 -18.96 3.63
C THR A 119 -14.13 -19.10 2.73
N VAL A 120 -14.43 -20.32 2.22
CA VAL A 120 -15.54 -20.52 1.29
C VAL A 120 -16.89 -20.30 1.98
N GLY A 121 -17.55 -19.19 1.64
CA GLY A 121 -18.98 -18.98 1.87
C GLY A 121 -19.37 -17.75 2.68
N GLN A 122 -18.46 -17.12 3.43
CA GLN A 122 -18.75 -15.94 4.25
C GLN A 122 -17.50 -15.06 4.39
N ARG A 123 -17.34 -14.07 3.49
CA ARG A 123 -16.37 -12.97 3.64
C ARG A 123 -16.95 -11.91 4.59
N GLY A 124 -16.09 -11.07 5.16
CA GLY A 124 -16.53 -10.01 6.05
C GLY A 124 -17.10 -8.81 5.29
N VAL A 125 -16.20 -8.01 4.71
CA VAL A 125 -16.52 -6.77 3.97
C VAL A 125 -16.09 -6.93 2.52
N CYS A 126 -16.87 -6.37 1.59
CA CYS A 126 -16.56 -6.43 0.17
C CYS A 126 -15.34 -5.60 -0.19
N GLY A 127 -15.32 -4.30 0.12
CA GLY A 127 -14.19 -3.41 -0.14
C GLY A 127 -13.71 -3.36 -1.59
N ALA A 128 -14.55 -3.77 -2.56
CA ALA A 128 -14.21 -3.71 -3.97
C ALA A 128 -14.03 -2.24 -4.37
N VAL A 129 -12.87 -1.89 -4.90
CA VAL A 129 -12.50 -0.52 -5.26
C VAL A 129 -13.08 -0.18 -6.63
N TRP A 130 -13.62 1.02 -6.76
CA TRP A 130 -14.16 1.53 -8.03
C TRP A 130 -13.17 2.47 -8.73
N GLY A 131 -13.16 2.39 -10.05
CA GLY A 131 -12.56 3.38 -10.92
C GLY A 131 -13.54 4.51 -11.29
N GLN A 132 -13.10 5.33 -12.24
CA GLN A 132 -13.91 6.39 -12.83
C GLN A 132 -15.01 5.79 -13.70
N ASN A 133 -16.26 6.21 -13.47
CA ASN A 133 -17.47 5.80 -14.16
C ASN A 133 -17.87 4.32 -13.99
N ASP A 134 -17.36 3.64 -12.96
CA ASP A 134 -17.88 2.33 -12.57
C ASP A 134 -19.31 2.45 -12.05
N ILE A 135 -20.06 1.35 -12.16
CA ILE A 135 -21.46 1.27 -11.71
C ILE A 135 -21.51 0.80 -10.27
N ALA A 136 -22.24 1.56 -9.44
CA ALA A 136 -22.59 1.16 -8.08
C ALA A 136 -24.08 1.42 -7.79
N TYR A 137 -24.59 0.80 -6.73
CA TYR A 137 -25.94 0.96 -6.25
C TYR A 137 -25.96 1.70 -4.93
N ARG A 138 -26.82 2.71 -4.85
CA ARG A 138 -27.24 3.33 -3.60
C ARG A 138 -28.62 2.83 -3.23
N CYS A 139 -28.85 2.61 -1.94
CA CYS A 139 -30.11 2.12 -1.41
C CYS A 139 -30.44 2.91 -0.16
N ARG A 140 -31.33 3.91 -0.28
CA ARG A 140 -31.73 4.80 0.83
C ARG A 140 -32.30 4.04 2.04
N THR A 141 -32.82 2.84 1.79
CA THR A 141 -33.30 1.95 2.85
C THR A 141 -32.14 1.32 3.65
N CYS A 142 -31.02 1.00 3.01
CA CYS A 142 -29.89 0.25 3.59
C CYS A 142 -28.69 1.13 3.97
N GLU A 143 -28.51 2.27 3.30
CA GLU A 143 -27.41 3.19 3.59
C GLU A 143 -27.57 3.82 4.98
N HIS A 144 -26.44 4.08 5.64
CA HIS A 144 -26.42 4.89 6.85
C HIS A 144 -26.30 6.38 6.54
N ASP A 145 -25.69 6.74 5.42
CA ASP A 145 -25.62 8.11 4.93
C ASP A 145 -25.62 8.19 3.39
N PRO A 146 -25.82 9.39 2.80
CA PRO A 146 -25.93 9.53 1.35
C PRO A 146 -24.65 9.28 0.53
N THR A 147 -23.55 8.86 1.14
CA THR A 147 -22.31 8.50 0.44
C THR A 147 -22.10 6.99 0.34
N CYS A 148 -22.87 6.17 1.08
CA CYS A 148 -22.70 4.73 1.04
C CYS A 148 -23.19 4.13 -0.28
N ALA A 149 -22.45 3.18 -0.82
CA ALA A 149 -22.81 2.45 -2.01
C ALA A 149 -22.25 1.01 -2.02
N ILE A 150 -22.87 0.15 -2.81
CA ILE A 150 -22.40 -1.23 -3.00
C ILE A 150 -22.20 -1.56 -4.48
N CYS A 151 -21.25 -2.43 -4.78
CA CYS A 151 -20.95 -2.85 -6.15
C CYS A 151 -22.09 -3.71 -6.73
N VAL A 152 -22.17 -3.78 -8.07
CA VAL A 152 -23.19 -4.55 -8.79
C VAL A 152 -23.32 -5.99 -8.26
N PRO A 153 -22.23 -6.78 -8.10
CA PRO A 153 -22.34 -8.13 -7.56
C PRO A 153 -22.93 -8.18 -6.15
N CYS A 154 -22.63 -7.20 -5.29
CA CYS A 154 -23.19 -7.19 -3.93
C CYS A 154 -24.68 -6.87 -3.92
N PHE A 155 -25.12 -5.93 -4.75
CA PHE A 155 -26.54 -5.61 -4.88
C PHE A 155 -27.33 -6.81 -5.42
N GLU A 156 -26.85 -7.46 -6.48
CA GLU A 156 -27.52 -8.62 -7.10
C GLU A 156 -27.61 -9.83 -6.16
N ASN A 157 -26.61 -10.01 -5.28
CA ASN A 157 -26.57 -11.09 -4.31
C ASN A 157 -27.14 -10.71 -2.93
N GLY A 158 -27.65 -9.49 -2.77
CA GLY A 158 -28.31 -8.98 -1.57
C GLY A 158 -29.83 -8.94 -1.69
N ASN A 159 -30.52 -8.68 -0.59
CA ASN A 159 -31.97 -8.51 -0.61
C ASN A 159 -32.34 -7.02 -0.58
N HIS A 160 -32.64 -6.48 -1.76
CA HIS A 160 -33.10 -5.09 -1.92
C HIS A 160 -34.55 -5.00 -2.44
N LYS A 161 -35.32 -6.09 -2.32
CA LYS A 161 -36.70 -6.14 -2.82
C LYS A 161 -37.59 -5.16 -2.05
N GLY A 162 -38.19 -4.21 -2.77
CA GLY A 162 -39.08 -3.20 -2.20
C GLY A 162 -38.35 -2.05 -1.51
N HIS A 163 -37.03 -1.94 -1.65
CA HIS A 163 -36.25 -0.82 -1.13
C HIS A 163 -36.23 0.35 -2.13
N ASP A 164 -35.93 1.56 -1.63
CA ASP A 164 -35.65 2.73 -2.47
C ASP A 164 -34.17 2.73 -2.86
N TYR A 165 -33.88 2.31 -4.09
CA TYR A 165 -32.52 2.24 -4.61
C TYR A 165 -32.40 2.89 -6.00
N PHE A 166 -31.19 3.33 -6.33
CA PHE A 166 -30.87 3.89 -7.63
C PHE A 166 -29.41 3.60 -8.01
N VAL A 167 -29.17 3.63 -9.31
CA VAL A 167 -27.84 3.42 -9.89
C VAL A 167 -27.06 4.72 -9.87
N ILE A 168 -25.78 4.65 -9.54
CA ILE A 168 -24.83 5.76 -9.63
C ILE A 168 -23.62 5.38 -10.48
N TYR A 169 -22.97 6.38 -11.05
CA TYR A 169 -21.64 6.26 -11.64
C TYR A 169 -20.63 6.84 -10.64
N THR A 170 -19.62 6.06 -10.29
CA THR A 170 -18.66 6.42 -9.24
C THR A 170 -17.53 7.27 -9.82
N GLY A 171 -16.95 8.15 -8.99
CA GLY A 171 -15.67 8.81 -9.27
C GLY A 171 -14.48 8.14 -8.57
N GLY A 172 -14.72 7.03 -7.88
CA GLY A 172 -13.79 6.36 -6.97
C GLY A 172 -14.50 5.85 -5.71
N GLY A 173 -13.75 5.27 -4.77
CA GLY A 173 -14.26 4.74 -3.51
C GLY A 173 -14.25 3.21 -3.45
N CYS A 174 -14.96 2.63 -2.49
CA CYS A 174 -15.05 1.18 -2.35
C CYS A 174 -16.43 0.72 -1.86
N CYS A 175 -16.76 -0.53 -2.14
CA CYS A 175 -18.04 -1.15 -1.77
C CYS A 175 -18.21 -1.34 -0.26
N ASP A 176 -19.30 -0.82 0.28
CA ASP A 176 -19.65 -0.85 1.71
C ASP A 176 -20.34 -2.16 2.17
N CYS A 177 -20.56 -3.11 1.27
CA CYS A 177 -21.29 -4.34 1.60
C CYS A 177 -20.54 -5.15 2.66
N GLY A 178 -21.20 -5.46 3.77
CA GLY A 178 -20.60 -6.13 4.93
C GLY A 178 -19.99 -5.17 5.96
N ASP A 179 -19.84 -3.88 5.65
CA ASP A 179 -19.42 -2.89 6.63
C ASP A 179 -20.63 -2.34 7.39
N VAL A 180 -20.86 -2.84 8.60
CA VAL A 180 -21.95 -2.39 9.49
C VAL A 180 -21.89 -0.89 9.82
N THR A 181 -20.73 -0.25 9.64
CA THR A 181 -20.58 1.18 9.89
C THR A 181 -21.19 2.06 8.80
N ALA A 182 -21.40 1.49 7.60
CA ALA A 182 -21.88 2.19 6.41
C ALA A 182 -23.18 1.58 5.83
N TRP A 183 -23.39 0.28 5.99
CA TRP A 183 -24.49 -0.45 5.38
C TRP A 183 -25.20 -1.35 6.39
N LYS A 184 -26.53 -1.32 6.41
CA LYS A 184 -27.34 -2.14 7.32
C LYS A 184 -27.23 -3.64 6.98
N HIS A 185 -27.25 -4.48 8.02
CA HIS A 185 -27.17 -5.94 7.91
C HIS A 185 -28.20 -6.55 6.95
N GLU A 186 -29.42 -6.02 6.88
CA GLU A 186 -30.47 -6.56 6.01
C GLU A 186 -30.15 -6.38 4.51
N GLY A 187 -29.30 -5.40 4.19
CA GLY A 187 -28.82 -5.12 2.84
C GLY A 187 -27.52 -5.84 2.47
N PHE A 188 -26.97 -6.68 3.35
CA PHE A 188 -25.76 -7.45 3.06
C PHE A 188 -26.02 -8.54 2.03
N CYS A 189 -25.04 -8.77 1.16
CA CYS A 189 -25.12 -9.84 0.18
C CYS A 189 -24.89 -11.21 0.82
N SER A 190 -25.15 -12.28 0.06
CA SER A 190 -24.90 -13.65 0.53
C SER A 190 -23.43 -13.92 0.86
N LYS A 191 -22.49 -13.18 0.24
CA LYS A 191 -21.05 -13.39 0.36
C LYS A 191 -20.38 -12.54 1.45
N HIS A 192 -20.94 -11.40 1.84
CA HIS A 192 -20.33 -10.48 2.81
C HIS A 192 -21.25 -10.33 4.01
N LYS A 193 -20.85 -10.84 5.17
CA LYS A 193 -21.73 -10.95 6.34
C LYS A 193 -21.35 -10.04 7.50
N GLY A 194 -20.25 -9.31 7.39
CA GLY A 194 -19.72 -8.54 8.50
C GLY A 194 -18.38 -9.07 9.00
N VAL A 195 -17.54 -8.15 9.48
CA VAL A 195 -16.22 -8.44 10.06
C VAL A 195 -16.29 -9.41 11.25
N GLU A 196 -17.41 -9.41 11.97
CA GLU A 196 -17.72 -10.28 13.10
C GLU A 196 -17.79 -11.76 12.73
N HIS A 197 -17.96 -12.08 11.44
CA HIS A 197 -17.99 -13.44 10.90
C HIS A 197 -16.65 -13.89 10.30
N ILE A 198 -15.63 -13.02 10.26
CA ILE A 198 -14.29 -13.38 9.78
C ILE A 198 -13.62 -14.28 10.82
N GLN A 199 -13.27 -15.50 10.42
CA GLN A 199 -12.44 -16.36 11.25
C GLN A 199 -11.01 -15.79 11.35
N PRO A 200 -10.37 -15.83 12.53
CA PRO A 200 -8.97 -15.46 12.66
C PRO A 200 -8.08 -16.29 11.73
N LEU A 201 -6.95 -15.71 11.32
CA LEU A 201 -5.94 -16.44 10.57
C LEU A 201 -5.44 -17.62 11.43
N PRO A 202 -5.33 -18.86 10.90
CA PRO A 202 -4.86 -20.00 11.68
C PRO A 202 -3.49 -19.74 12.30
N GLU A 203 -3.27 -20.25 13.51
CA GLU A 203 -2.07 -19.96 14.31
C GLU A 203 -0.75 -20.32 13.60
N GLU A 204 -0.76 -21.40 12.81
CA GLU A 204 0.37 -21.80 11.95
C GLU A 204 0.81 -20.66 11.01
N PHE A 205 -0.15 -19.96 10.40
CA PHE A 205 0.12 -18.85 9.49
C PHE A 205 0.44 -17.57 10.23
N VAL A 206 -0.16 -17.31 11.40
CA VAL A 206 0.21 -16.16 12.24
C VAL A 206 1.70 -16.20 12.59
N ASN A 207 2.19 -17.38 12.99
CA ASN A 207 3.56 -17.60 13.39
C ASN A 207 4.58 -17.56 12.24
N SER A 208 4.15 -17.87 11.00
CA SER A 208 5.02 -17.81 9.82
C SER A 208 4.98 -16.43 9.14
N VAL A 209 3.79 -15.89 8.89
CA VAL A 209 3.56 -14.67 8.12
C VAL A 209 4.05 -13.43 8.89
N GLY A 210 3.77 -13.37 10.20
CA GLY A 210 4.01 -12.18 11.01
C GLY A 210 5.47 -11.72 11.04
N PRO A 211 6.43 -12.57 11.45
CA PRO A 211 7.84 -12.19 11.53
C PRO A 211 8.43 -11.73 10.19
N VAL A 212 8.06 -12.40 9.09
CA VAL A 212 8.59 -12.09 7.75
C VAL A 212 8.01 -10.79 7.21
N LEU A 213 6.70 -10.55 7.37
CA LEU A 213 6.09 -9.28 6.98
C LEU A 213 6.61 -8.12 7.82
N ASN A 214 6.81 -8.29 9.13
CA ASN A 214 7.40 -7.24 9.98
C ASN A 214 8.81 -6.85 9.51
N ALA A 215 9.63 -7.82 9.13
CA ALA A 215 10.95 -7.57 8.55
C ALA A 215 10.84 -6.82 7.22
N LEU A 216 9.96 -7.26 6.31
CA LEU A 216 9.73 -6.59 5.03
C LEU A 216 9.22 -5.16 5.21
N PHE A 217 8.28 -4.96 6.11
CA PHE A 217 7.72 -3.65 6.46
C PHE A 217 8.77 -2.71 7.03
N SER A 218 9.71 -3.23 7.80
CA SER A 218 10.86 -2.45 8.28
C SER A 218 11.75 -2.01 7.12
N CYS A 219 12.15 -2.93 6.23
CA CYS A 219 12.94 -2.59 5.05
C CYS A 219 12.22 -1.59 4.12
N TRP A 220 10.92 -1.78 3.90
CA TRP A 220 10.10 -0.89 3.07
C TRP A 220 9.99 0.50 3.66
N LYS A 221 9.71 0.60 4.96
CA LYS A 221 9.66 1.87 5.69
C LYS A 221 10.99 2.62 5.61
N ASP A 222 12.10 1.93 5.89
CA ASP A 222 13.43 2.55 5.90
C ASP A 222 13.79 3.10 4.52
N LYS A 223 13.41 2.38 3.44
CA LYS A 223 13.59 2.85 2.07
C LYS A 223 12.78 4.09 1.75
N LEU A 224 11.53 4.15 2.20
CA LEU A 224 10.67 5.32 2.01
C LEU A 224 11.15 6.54 2.82
N LEU A 225 11.54 6.33 4.08
CA LEU A 225 12.10 7.39 4.93
C LEU A 225 13.39 7.97 4.34
N PHE A 226 14.25 7.10 3.81
CA PHE A 226 15.47 7.54 3.14
C PHE A 226 15.14 8.45 1.95
N VAL A 227 14.22 8.03 1.07
CA VAL A 227 13.79 8.86 -0.08
C VAL A 227 13.13 10.16 0.37
N GLU A 228 12.26 10.14 1.39
CA GLU A 228 11.64 11.35 1.94
C GLU A 228 12.70 12.37 2.40
N SER A 229 13.74 11.89 3.09
CA SER A 229 14.82 12.75 3.64
C SER A 229 15.68 13.45 2.56
N ILE A 230 15.88 12.80 1.40
CA ILE A 230 16.70 13.31 0.30
C ILE A 230 15.90 14.01 -0.79
N CYS A 231 14.58 14.08 -0.66
CA CYS A 231 13.68 14.74 -1.60
C CYS A 231 13.14 16.06 -1.01
N PRO A 232 13.97 17.10 -0.83
CA PRO A 232 13.44 18.41 -0.50
C PRO A 232 12.55 18.91 -1.65
N GLU A 233 11.66 19.85 -1.34
CA GLU A 233 10.65 20.44 -2.23
C GLU A 233 11.22 21.15 -3.48
N ASN A 234 12.53 21.07 -3.74
CA ASN A 234 13.23 21.83 -4.76
C ASN A 234 13.65 20.94 -5.97
N PRO A 235 13.31 21.29 -7.23
CA PRO A 235 13.30 20.33 -8.35
C PRO A 235 14.67 19.99 -8.96
N ARG A 236 15.78 20.54 -8.44
CA ARG A 236 17.13 20.21 -8.95
C ARG A 236 17.62 18.90 -8.33
N ALA A 237 16.89 17.82 -8.63
CA ALA A 237 17.25 16.49 -8.19
C ALA A 237 18.61 16.10 -8.81
N SER A 238 19.58 15.77 -7.96
CA SER A 238 20.81 15.13 -8.43
C SER A 238 20.46 13.77 -9.07
N GLY A 239 21.30 13.28 -9.98
CA GLY A 239 21.09 11.98 -10.63
C GLY A 239 20.88 10.85 -9.61
N TYR A 240 21.56 10.92 -8.46
CA TYR A 240 21.44 9.96 -7.36
C TYR A 240 20.03 9.95 -6.72
N VAL A 241 19.46 11.12 -6.42
CA VAL A 241 18.10 11.22 -5.84
C VAL A 241 17.05 10.62 -6.78
N SER A 242 17.19 10.86 -8.08
CA SER A 242 16.30 10.28 -9.09
C SER A 242 16.36 8.75 -9.11
N GLU A 243 17.55 8.15 -9.03
CA GLU A 243 17.66 6.69 -8.97
C GLU A 243 17.05 6.12 -7.69
N GLN A 244 17.31 6.73 -6.53
CA GLN A 244 16.75 6.27 -5.25
C GLN A 244 15.23 6.33 -5.22
N LYS A 245 14.62 7.36 -5.82
CA LYS A 245 13.18 7.42 -6.03
C LYS A 245 12.69 6.23 -6.85
N LYS A 246 13.36 5.87 -7.94
CA LYS A 246 12.92 4.74 -8.76
C LYS A 246 13.02 3.43 -7.98
N VAL A 247 14.07 3.21 -7.18
CA VAL A 247 14.17 2.04 -6.30
C VAL A 247 12.97 1.94 -5.35
N ALA A 248 12.64 3.04 -4.67
CA ALA A 248 11.50 3.07 -3.76
C ALA A 248 10.17 2.84 -4.48
N ASN A 249 10.01 3.34 -5.71
CA ASN A 249 8.83 3.10 -6.53
C ASN A 249 8.68 1.62 -6.91
N GLU A 250 9.74 0.97 -7.38
CA GLU A 250 9.70 -0.45 -7.75
C GLU A 250 9.45 -1.34 -6.52
N LEU A 251 10.18 -1.12 -5.42
CA LEU A 251 9.96 -1.86 -4.17
C LEU A 251 8.51 -1.69 -3.68
N THR A 252 8.01 -0.46 -3.66
CA THR A 252 6.63 -0.18 -3.25
C THR A 252 5.63 -0.88 -4.16
N SER A 253 5.83 -0.82 -5.49
CA SER A 253 4.93 -1.46 -6.45
C SER A 253 4.86 -2.98 -6.21
N VAL A 254 5.98 -3.67 -6.05
CA VAL A 254 5.96 -5.13 -5.89
C VAL A 254 5.44 -5.58 -4.52
N VAL A 255 5.71 -4.80 -3.46
CA VAL A 255 5.19 -5.09 -2.11
C VAL A 255 3.68 -4.91 -2.10
N VAL A 256 3.18 -3.81 -2.67
CA VAL A 256 1.75 -3.53 -2.78
C VAL A 256 1.05 -4.60 -3.62
N GLU A 257 1.61 -5.00 -4.77
CA GLU A 257 1.07 -6.08 -5.61
C GLU A 257 0.94 -7.41 -4.84
N MET A 258 1.98 -7.79 -4.09
CA MET A 258 1.97 -9.00 -3.26
C MET A 258 0.89 -8.93 -2.16
N LEU A 259 0.81 -7.81 -1.43
CA LEU A 259 -0.17 -7.62 -0.36
C LEU A 259 -1.60 -7.60 -0.88
N LEU A 260 -1.86 -6.97 -2.03
CA LEU A 260 -3.16 -7.02 -2.70
C LEU A 260 -3.53 -8.46 -3.08
N GLY A 261 -2.57 -9.24 -3.61
CA GLY A 261 -2.76 -10.67 -3.90
C GLY A 261 -3.21 -11.47 -2.66
N PHE A 262 -2.58 -11.23 -1.52
CA PHE A 262 -2.96 -11.83 -0.24
C PHE A 262 -4.36 -11.40 0.21
N CYS A 263 -4.64 -10.10 0.18
CA CYS A 263 -5.91 -9.51 0.59
C CYS A 263 -7.09 -9.96 -0.28
N ASN A 264 -6.84 -10.30 -1.55
CA ASN A 264 -7.86 -10.81 -2.47
C ASN A 264 -8.11 -12.31 -2.31
N THR A 265 -7.16 -13.04 -1.71
CA THR A 265 -7.24 -14.47 -1.48
C THR A 265 -7.96 -14.82 -0.18
N SER A 266 -7.66 -14.11 0.92
CA SER A 266 -8.17 -14.45 2.26
C SER A 266 -8.43 -13.20 3.12
N GLU A 267 -9.65 -13.09 3.63
CA GLU A 267 -10.06 -12.01 4.55
C GLU A 267 -9.37 -12.10 5.91
N SER A 268 -9.12 -13.33 6.40
CA SER A 268 -8.38 -13.53 7.66
C SER A 268 -6.94 -13.04 7.52
N LEU A 269 -6.33 -13.27 6.34
CA LEU A 269 -5.00 -12.77 6.01
C LEU A 269 -5.01 -11.24 5.82
N LEU A 270 -6.01 -10.67 5.13
CA LEU A 270 -6.22 -9.22 5.03
C LEU A 270 -6.28 -8.57 6.41
N SER A 271 -7.14 -9.08 7.29
CA SER A 271 -7.35 -8.56 8.63
C SER A 271 -6.06 -8.63 9.47
N PHE A 272 -5.28 -9.71 9.32
CA PHE A 272 -3.98 -9.84 9.96
C PHE A 272 -2.94 -8.86 9.40
N ILE A 273 -2.85 -8.71 8.08
CA ILE A 273 -1.96 -7.75 7.41
C ILE A 273 -2.28 -6.32 7.82
N ALA A 274 -3.56 -5.93 7.83
CA ALA A 274 -4.01 -4.62 8.26
C ALA A 274 -3.52 -4.30 9.68
N ARG A 275 -3.68 -5.27 10.60
CA ARG A 275 -3.19 -5.15 11.99
C ARG A 275 -1.68 -5.02 12.08
N LEU A 276 -0.94 -5.83 11.35
CA LEU A 276 0.52 -5.74 11.31
C LEU A 276 1.00 -4.40 10.74
N LEU A 277 0.35 -3.92 9.67
CA LEU A 277 0.77 -2.70 8.99
C LEU A 277 0.63 -1.48 9.90
N PHE A 278 -0.50 -1.31 10.60
CA PHE A 278 -0.65 -0.17 11.53
C PHE A 278 0.19 -0.36 12.80
N SER A 279 0.43 -1.60 13.24
CA SER A 279 1.28 -1.88 14.41
C SER A 279 2.77 -1.64 14.12
N SER A 280 3.15 -1.62 12.85
CA SER A 280 4.51 -1.28 12.42
C SER A 280 4.76 0.21 12.61
N SER A 281 5.52 0.55 13.65
CA SER A 281 5.78 1.93 14.08
C SER A 281 6.24 2.82 12.92
N GLY A 282 5.41 3.82 12.60
CA GLY A 282 5.68 4.85 11.61
C GLY A 282 5.51 4.43 10.14
N LEU A 283 5.15 3.17 9.86
CA LEU A 283 4.94 2.72 8.48
C LEU A 283 3.69 3.38 7.88
N LEU A 284 2.56 3.34 8.57
CA LEU A 284 1.32 3.93 8.07
C LEU A 284 1.48 5.43 7.78
N ASP A 285 2.20 6.14 8.66
CA ASP A 285 2.53 7.56 8.52
C ASP A 285 3.30 7.87 7.24
N ILE A 286 4.35 7.10 6.93
CA ILE A 286 5.15 7.33 5.72
C ILE A 286 4.38 6.93 4.45
N LEU A 287 3.52 5.90 4.52
CA LEU A 287 2.70 5.50 3.37
C LEU A 287 1.69 6.58 2.98
N VAL A 288 1.08 7.25 3.97
CA VAL A 288 0.19 8.40 3.70
C VAL A 288 0.96 9.55 3.06
N ARG A 289 2.19 9.83 3.49
CA ARG A 289 3.00 10.90 2.88
C ARG A 289 3.66 10.50 1.55
N ALA A 290 3.64 9.22 1.19
CA ALA A 290 4.39 8.70 0.06
C ALA A 290 3.96 9.28 -1.29
N GLU A 291 2.71 9.74 -1.43
CA GLU A 291 2.24 10.45 -2.63
C GLU A 291 3.04 11.71 -2.98
N ARG A 292 3.77 12.26 -2.00
CA ARG A 292 4.59 13.45 -2.19
C ARG A 292 5.87 13.19 -2.99
N PHE A 293 6.33 11.94 -3.05
CA PHE A 293 7.62 11.60 -3.64
C PHE A 293 7.64 10.33 -4.50
N LEU A 294 6.60 9.50 -4.45
CA LEU A 294 6.40 8.38 -5.38
C LEU A 294 5.76 8.84 -6.70
N MET A 295 5.79 7.98 -7.71
CA MET A 295 5.16 8.20 -9.01
C MET A 295 3.67 7.90 -8.95
N ASP A 296 2.87 8.68 -9.67
CA ASP A 296 1.40 8.63 -9.64
C ASP A 296 0.81 7.21 -9.81
N PHE A 297 1.37 6.39 -10.70
CA PHE A 297 0.89 5.02 -10.91
C PHE A 297 1.14 4.11 -9.68
N VAL A 298 2.22 4.34 -8.94
CA VAL A 298 2.55 3.60 -7.71
C VAL A 298 1.65 4.08 -6.57
N VAL A 299 1.42 5.40 -6.50
CA VAL A 299 0.47 6.02 -5.57
C VAL A 299 -0.93 5.44 -5.76
N GLY A 300 -1.40 5.28 -7.00
CA GLY A 300 -2.68 4.65 -7.31
C GLY A 300 -2.81 3.24 -6.73
N LYS A 301 -1.79 2.39 -6.91
CA LYS A 301 -1.76 1.04 -6.31
C LYS A 301 -1.71 1.07 -4.78
N LEU A 302 -0.92 1.99 -4.21
CA LEU A 302 -0.84 2.14 -2.77
C LEU A 302 -2.20 2.56 -2.18
N HIS A 303 -2.91 3.46 -2.85
CA HIS A 303 -4.26 3.86 -2.45
C HIS A 303 -5.25 2.71 -2.58
N GLU A 304 -5.14 1.88 -3.62
CA GLU A 304 -5.94 0.65 -3.76
C GLU A 304 -5.74 -0.30 -2.56
N LEU A 305 -4.48 -0.53 -2.15
CA LEU A 305 -4.18 -1.33 -0.97
C LEU A 305 -4.77 -0.71 0.30
N LEU A 306 -4.55 0.58 0.53
CA LEU A 306 -5.06 1.26 1.72
C LEU A 306 -6.60 1.21 1.78
N LEU A 307 -7.29 1.42 0.65
CA LEU A 307 -8.75 1.25 0.53
C LEU A 307 -9.17 -0.19 0.86
N ARG A 308 -8.45 -1.19 0.35
CA ARG A 308 -8.75 -2.60 0.63
C ARG A 308 -8.62 -2.92 2.12
N LEU A 309 -7.64 -2.34 2.81
CA LEU A 309 -7.41 -2.53 4.24
C LEU A 309 -8.44 -1.79 5.12
N LEU A 310 -9.16 -0.79 4.60
CA LEU A 310 -10.24 -0.11 5.36
C LEU A 310 -11.39 -1.04 5.76
N GLY A 311 -11.52 -2.22 5.13
CA GLY A 311 -12.46 -3.24 5.59
C GLY A 311 -12.17 -3.74 7.01
N GLU A 312 -10.95 -3.55 7.53
CA GLU A 312 -10.60 -3.88 8.92
C GLU A 312 -10.88 -2.66 9.83
N PRO A 313 -11.77 -2.77 10.83
CA PRO A 313 -12.26 -1.60 11.58
C PRO A 313 -11.20 -0.89 12.43
N ILE A 314 -10.23 -1.64 12.98
CA ILE A 314 -9.16 -1.07 13.79
C ILE A 314 -8.22 -0.30 12.86
N PHE A 315 -7.85 -0.90 11.73
CA PHE A 315 -7.06 -0.22 10.70
C PHE A 315 -7.75 1.03 10.19
N LYS A 316 -9.06 0.98 9.88
CA LYS A 316 -9.84 2.16 9.44
C LYS A 316 -9.74 3.31 10.46
N TYR A 317 -9.86 3.01 11.75
CA TYR A 317 -9.75 4.01 12.81
C TYR A 317 -8.32 4.55 12.97
N GLU A 318 -7.29 3.70 12.92
CA GLU A 318 -5.89 4.15 12.99
C GLU A 318 -5.47 4.95 11.74
N PHE A 319 -5.89 4.52 10.55
CA PHE A 319 -5.70 5.26 9.30
C PHE A 319 -6.36 6.63 9.35
N ALA A 320 -7.57 6.73 9.90
CA ALA A 320 -8.23 8.01 10.09
C ALA A 320 -7.36 8.99 10.89
N LYS A 321 -6.74 8.55 12.00
CA LYS A 321 -5.86 9.43 12.79
C LYS A 321 -4.68 9.96 11.98
N VAL A 322 -4.04 9.08 11.20
CA VAL A 322 -2.90 9.46 10.33
C VAL A 322 -3.37 10.42 9.23
N LEU A 323 -4.52 10.16 8.62
CA LEU A 323 -5.16 11.05 7.64
C LEU A 323 -5.42 12.44 8.23
N LEU A 324 -5.97 12.52 9.46
CA LEU A 324 -6.22 13.78 10.16
C LEU A 324 -4.92 14.56 10.41
N ALA A 325 -3.82 13.89 10.75
CA ALA A 325 -2.52 14.53 10.93
C ALA A 325 -1.92 15.02 9.61
N TYR A 326 -2.24 14.34 8.51
CA TYR A 326 -1.77 14.72 7.17
C TYR A 326 -2.58 15.87 6.55
N TYR A 327 -3.88 15.93 6.81
CA TYR A 327 -4.85 16.84 6.20
C TYR A 327 -4.42 18.32 6.18
N PRO A 328 -3.99 18.93 7.30
CA PRO A 328 -3.59 20.34 7.31
C PRO A 328 -2.40 20.66 6.40
N ASN A 329 -1.50 19.69 6.19
CA ASN A 329 -0.34 19.91 5.34
C ASN A 329 -0.76 20.18 3.90
N VAL A 330 -1.66 19.36 3.35
CA VAL A 330 -2.14 19.51 1.97
C VAL A 330 -2.93 20.81 1.81
N VAL A 331 -3.78 21.16 2.78
CA VAL A 331 -4.49 22.44 2.78
C VAL A 331 -3.52 23.62 2.79
N SER A 332 -2.48 23.57 3.62
CA SER A 332 -1.43 24.60 3.63
C SER A 332 -0.74 24.74 2.27
N TYR A 333 -0.50 23.64 1.54
CA TYR A 333 0.06 23.72 0.19
C TYR A 333 -0.92 24.38 -0.79
N ALA A 334 -2.20 24.01 -0.76
CA ALA A 334 -3.23 24.64 -1.59
C ALA A 334 -3.32 26.15 -1.33
N ILE A 335 -3.24 26.56 -0.06
CA ILE A 335 -3.19 27.98 0.33
C ILE A 335 -1.94 28.67 -0.24
N LYS A 336 -0.75 28.07 -0.08
CA LYS A 336 0.51 28.65 -0.57
C LYS A 336 0.53 28.82 -2.09
N GLU A 337 -0.04 27.87 -2.83
CA GLU A 337 -0.14 27.95 -4.29
C GLU A 337 -1.35 28.77 -4.77
N SER A 338 -2.26 29.14 -3.87
CA SER A 338 -3.54 29.79 -4.21
C SER A 338 -4.28 29.05 -5.32
N SER A 339 -4.27 27.71 -5.26
CA SER A 339 -4.79 26.82 -6.29
C SER A 339 -5.23 25.50 -5.67
N ASP A 340 -6.18 24.83 -6.32
CA ASP A 340 -6.61 23.47 -6.02
C ASP A 340 -5.68 22.39 -6.60
N LEU A 341 -4.67 22.80 -7.38
CA LEU A 341 -3.70 21.91 -7.99
C LEU A 341 -3.03 20.97 -6.97
N PRO A 342 -2.66 21.39 -5.74
CA PRO A 342 -2.16 20.46 -4.73
C PRO A 342 -3.15 19.37 -4.33
N LEU A 343 -4.46 19.65 -4.31
CA LEU A 343 -5.49 18.64 -4.00
C LEU A 343 -5.63 17.61 -5.13
N LYS A 344 -5.35 18.03 -6.37
CA LYS A 344 -5.31 17.14 -7.55
C LYS A 344 -4.00 16.34 -7.62
N LYS A 345 -2.88 16.98 -7.25
CA LYS A 345 -1.53 16.38 -7.23
C LYS A 345 -1.34 15.38 -6.10
N TYR A 346 -2.01 15.61 -4.97
CA TYR A 346 -1.95 14.78 -3.76
C TYR A 346 -3.35 14.22 -3.48
N PRO A 347 -3.78 13.19 -4.25
CA PRO A 347 -5.16 12.73 -4.27
C PRO A 347 -5.58 11.95 -3.03
N LEU A 348 -4.70 11.71 -2.05
CA LEU A 348 -5.06 10.96 -0.85
C LEU A 348 -6.25 11.59 -0.11
N LEU A 349 -6.28 12.92 0.06
CA LEU A 349 -7.41 13.55 0.73
C LEU A 349 -8.73 13.33 -0.04
N SER A 350 -8.76 13.54 -1.35
CA SER A 350 -9.97 13.35 -2.15
C SER A 350 -10.39 11.88 -2.23
N THR A 351 -9.44 10.95 -2.23
CA THR A 351 -9.68 9.50 -2.27
C THR A 351 -10.31 8.98 -0.97
N PHE A 352 -9.83 9.46 0.19
CA PHE A 352 -10.16 8.86 1.48
C PHE A 352 -11.13 9.68 2.34
N SER A 353 -11.29 10.98 2.11
CA SER A 353 -12.10 11.84 3.00
C SER A 353 -13.55 11.36 3.12
N VAL A 354 -14.18 10.91 2.02
CA VAL A 354 -15.54 10.35 2.07
C VAL A 354 -15.55 9.09 2.94
N GLN A 355 -14.62 8.17 2.72
CA GLN A 355 -14.55 6.88 3.44
C GLN A 355 -14.29 7.00 4.95
N ILE A 356 -14.00 8.20 5.46
CA ILE A 356 -13.66 8.47 6.86
C ILE A 356 -14.59 9.51 7.50
N PHE A 357 -14.86 10.63 6.81
CA PHE A 357 -15.58 11.78 7.37
C PHE A 357 -17.10 11.73 7.18
N THR A 358 -17.61 10.79 6.41
CA THR A 358 -19.07 10.60 6.25
C THR A 358 -19.59 9.38 6.99
N VAL A 359 -18.70 8.48 7.44
CA VAL A 359 -19.05 7.23 8.12
C VAL A 359 -19.72 7.50 9.47
N PRO A 360 -21.03 7.24 9.64
CA PRO A 360 -21.81 7.74 10.78
C PRO A 360 -21.41 7.21 12.14
N THR A 361 -20.70 6.08 12.21
CA THR A 361 -20.19 5.54 13.48
C THR A 361 -18.75 5.97 13.78
N LEU A 362 -17.94 6.21 12.74
CA LEU A 362 -16.54 6.59 12.88
C LEU A 362 -16.38 8.10 13.07
N THR A 363 -17.07 8.92 12.27
CA THR A 363 -16.92 10.37 12.31
C THR A 363 -17.24 10.97 13.69
N PRO A 364 -18.33 10.61 14.39
CA PRO A 364 -18.58 11.12 15.74
C PRO A 364 -17.49 10.71 16.74
N ARG A 365 -16.93 9.51 16.58
CA ARG A 365 -15.81 9.04 17.40
C ARG A 365 -14.56 9.89 17.16
N LEU A 366 -14.23 10.20 15.91
CA LEU A 366 -13.11 11.09 15.57
C LEU A 366 -13.30 12.52 16.09
N VAL A 367 -14.53 13.04 16.07
CA VAL A 367 -14.86 14.34 16.67
C VAL A 367 -14.57 14.32 18.17
N LYS A 368 -14.99 13.26 18.87
CA LYS A 368 -14.86 13.15 20.33
C LYS A 368 -13.44 12.85 20.80
N GLU A 369 -12.73 11.98 20.09
CA GLU A 369 -11.45 11.41 20.55
C GLU A 369 -10.23 12.10 19.93
N ILE A 370 -10.35 12.66 18.72
CA ILE A 370 -9.21 13.13 17.91
C ILE A 370 -9.40 14.59 17.46
N ASN A 371 -10.40 15.31 17.98
CA ASN A 371 -10.68 16.71 17.66
C ASN A 371 -10.86 17.01 16.15
N LEU A 372 -11.47 16.08 15.40
CA LEU A 372 -11.72 16.23 13.95
C LEU A 372 -12.31 17.60 13.59
N LEU A 373 -13.32 18.06 14.31
CA LEU A 373 -13.98 19.33 14.03
C LEU A 373 -13.04 20.52 14.20
N ALA A 374 -12.18 20.51 15.21
CA ALA A 374 -11.20 21.58 15.43
C ALA A 374 -10.16 21.63 14.31
N MET A 375 -9.70 20.46 13.84
CA MET A 375 -8.80 20.37 12.68
C MET A 375 -9.46 20.95 11.42
N LEU A 376 -10.68 20.52 11.08
CA LEU A 376 -11.39 20.99 9.89
C LEU A 376 -11.69 22.50 9.94
N LEU A 377 -12.16 23.00 11.08
CA LEU A 377 -12.41 24.43 11.27
C LEU A 377 -11.13 25.26 11.26
N GLY A 378 -10.02 24.72 11.76
CA GLY A 378 -8.70 25.34 11.66
C GLY A 378 -8.27 25.50 10.21
N CYS A 379 -8.33 24.42 9.42
CA CYS A 379 -8.04 24.46 7.99
C CYS A 379 -8.95 25.44 7.23
N LEU A 380 -10.25 25.46 7.54
CA LEU A 380 -11.18 26.43 6.94
C LEU A 380 -10.82 27.87 7.32
N GLY A 381 -10.44 28.10 8.58
CA GLY A 381 -9.97 29.39 9.07
C GLY A 381 -8.73 29.86 8.32
N ASP A 382 -7.74 28.98 8.13
CA ASP A 382 -6.52 29.27 7.37
C ASP A 382 -6.82 29.65 5.92
N ILE A 383 -7.77 28.95 5.27
CA ILE A 383 -8.26 29.30 3.93
C ILE A 383 -8.88 30.70 3.94
N PHE A 384 -9.79 31.00 4.86
CA PHE A 384 -10.40 32.33 4.92
C PHE A 384 -9.37 33.44 5.18
N ILE A 385 -8.41 33.23 6.08
CA ILE A 385 -7.33 34.19 6.34
C ILE A 385 -6.52 34.45 5.06
N SER A 386 -6.25 33.42 4.25
CA SER A 386 -5.54 33.59 2.96
C SER A 386 -6.30 34.42 1.92
N CYS A 387 -7.63 34.53 2.08
CA CYS A 387 -8.51 35.29 1.21
C CYS A 387 -8.75 36.73 1.69
N VAL A 388 -8.30 37.13 2.88
CA VAL A 388 -8.54 38.49 3.38
C VAL A 388 -7.70 39.49 2.57
N GLY A 389 -8.37 40.43 1.92
CA GLY A 389 -7.75 41.57 1.26
C GLY A 389 -7.22 42.61 2.25
N GLU A 390 -6.44 43.57 1.77
CA GLU A 390 -5.86 44.63 2.63
C GLU A 390 -6.92 45.48 3.35
N ASP A 391 -8.14 45.51 2.83
CA ASP A 391 -9.30 46.22 3.37
C ASP A 391 -10.10 45.40 4.41
N GLY A 392 -9.67 44.17 4.72
CA GLY A 392 -10.33 43.28 5.66
C GLY A 392 -11.52 42.51 5.10
N HIS A 393 -11.84 42.64 3.81
CA HIS A 393 -12.90 41.86 3.16
C HIS A 393 -12.35 40.56 2.54
N LEU A 394 -13.21 39.55 2.40
CA LEU A 394 -12.84 38.29 1.74
C LEU A 394 -12.84 38.44 0.21
N GLU A 395 -11.68 38.25 -0.40
CA GLU A 395 -11.48 38.17 -1.84
C GLU A 395 -11.77 36.74 -2.35
N VAL A 396 -13.05 36.37 -2.41
CA VAL A 396 -13.50 35.01 -2.81
C VAL A 396 -13.02 34.61 -4.22
N ALA A 397 -12.68 35.58 -5.07
CA ALA A 397 -12.13 35.34 -6.41
C ALA A 397 -10.77 34.61 -6.40
N ARG A 398 -9.98 34.69 -5.32
CA ARG A 398 -8.69 33.99 -5.20
C ARG A 398 -8.82 32.47 -5.28
N TRP A 399 -9.98 31.94 -4.90
CA TRP A 399 -10.30 30.51 -4.93
C TRP A 399 -11.46 30.19 -5.87
N GLY A 400 -11.86 31.14 -6.72
CA GLY A 400 -13.02 31.00 -7.62
C GLY A 400 -12.91 29.88 -8.67
N ASN A 401 -11.71 29.29 -8.83
CA ASN A 401 -11.45 28.17 -9.74
C ASN A 401 -11.40 26.79 -9.04
N LEU A 402 -11.83 26.68 -7.76
CA LEU A 402 -12.07 25.39 -7.10
C LEU A 402 -13.22 24.66 -7.82
N TYR A 403 -12.90 23.81 -8.79
CA TYR A 403 -13.84 22.88 -9.42
C TYR A 403 -13.19 21.52 -9.66
#